data_AF-A0A7C4J5G5-F1
#
_entry.id   AF-A0A7C4J5G5-F1
#
_cell.length_a   1.000
_cell.length_b   1.000
_cell.length_c   1.000
_cell.angle_alpha   90.00
_cell.angle_beta   90.00
_cell.angle_gamma   90.00
#
_symmetry.space_group_name_H-M   'P 1'
#
loop_
_entity.id
_entity.type
_entity.pdbx_description
1 polymer ?
#
loop_
_entity_poly.entity_id
_entity_poly.type
_entity_poly.pdbx_seq_one_letter_code
_entity_poly.pdbx_strand_id
1 'polypeptide(L)'
;MNAASARHPRTIRPTARLPWVFVVAIGLGTLAVVMLFGFIFFQIVYASHVLPNVAVRNVDLSGRSLDEAARLIEAQIAAKFNNTAIELRDGAQVYIATPPDLGLHLDAAATAQAALDLARGEPTRQFGVALSGLNLPPNIVFDPSASRAFFTDLARQIDQSPIDAGLQLDGLHVITTPPQIGRTLDVERAVAMLAEAAPTIEQSPRLALPIVTKQPRLTDTSDVAARLQRVLNANFTLDLENPLPGEPASWDLSPQQLAALIAVEHAPDTGAISFKFNAEVLSAGLADLAAQIDRAPEDARFIFNDETRQLDVIQPSRIGRTLNITGTIARMNQALANGENRVKLDVVVQQPDVPDTATAAQLGITQLVAEGQTFYAGSSKERMTNIGAATARFLGIVIKPGETFSFNKYLGDVSLDTGFAEALIIFNGRTVQGVGGGVCQVSTTVFRAAFQAGFPIIERWPHAYRVSWYERGFGPGLDATVFSPYVDFKFINDTPYHLLIEAYANDAAGRLTFRFYSTSDGREVTISQPIIENVVPHPP
;
A
#
# COMPACT_ATOMS: atom_id res chain seq x y z
N MET A 1 -7.17 -113.20 -117.32
CA MET A 1 -7.29 -114.63 -116.95
C MET A 1 -7.26 -114.74 -115.43
N ASN A 2 -8.29 -115.39 -114.87
CA ASN A 2 -8.38 -115.99 -113.53
C ASN A 2 -8.33 -115.05 -112.30
N ALA A 3 -9.03 -115.27 -111.20
CA ALA A 3 -10.23 -116.03 -110.84
C ALA A 3 -10.46 -115.71 -109.33
N ALA A 4 -11.74 -115.61 -108.94
CA ALA A 4 -12.37 -115.85 -107.64
C ALA A 4 -11.52 -116.03 -106.34
N SER A 5 -12.02 -115.46 -105.23
CA SER A 5 -12.32 -116.22 -103.99
C SER A 5 -12.91 -115.33 -102.88
N ALA A 6 -14.03 -115.76 -102.31
CA ALA A 6 -14.67 -115.23 -101.09
C ALA A 6 -14.22 -116.01 -99.84
N ARG A 7 -14.23 -115.37 -98.65
CA ARG A 7 -14.38 -116.02 -97.32
C ARG A 7 -14.57 -114.99 -96.17
N HIS A 8 -15.61 -115.18 -95.35
CA HIS A 8 -15.78 -114.69 -93.96
C HIS A 8 -15.15 -115.71 -92.97
N PRO A 9 -15.16 -115.53 -91.61
CA PRO A 9 -15.05 -114.37 -90.70
C PRO A 9 -13.99 -114.60 -89.59
N ARG A 10 -13.71 -113.62 -88.69
CA ARG A 10 -13.15 -113.91 -87.34
C ARG A 10 -13.36 -112.79 -86.33
N THR A 11 -13.88 -113.18 -85.17
CA THR A 11 -14.13 -112.43 -83.93
C THR A 11 -12.85 -112.22 -83.11
N ILE A 12 -12.62 -111.00 -82.60
CA ILE A 12 -11.71 -110.73 -81.46
C ILE A 12 -12.30 -109.56 -80.62
N ARG A 13 -12.54 -109.80 -79.33
CA ARG A 13 -12.61 -108.81 -78.22
C ARG A 13 -11.33 -109.00 -77.37
N PRO A 14 -11.03 -108.18 -76.33
CA PRO A 14 -10.97 -106.71 -76.22
C PRO A 14 -9.66 -106.23 -75.53
N THR A 15 -9.22 -104.98 -75.70
CA THR A 15 -8.32 -104.24 -74.77
C THR A 15 -8.49 -102.74 -75.09
N ALA A 16 -8.46 -101.73 -74.21
CA ALA A 16 -8.40 -101.59 -72.76
C ALA A 16 -9.21 -100.31 -72.42
N ARG A 17 -9.93 -100.28 -71.29
CA ARG A 17 -10.60 -99.07 -70.81
C ARG A 17 -9.54 -98.14 -70.20
N LEU A 18 -9.35 -96.94 -70.76
CA LEU A 18 -8.72 -95.85 -70.02
C LEU A 18 -9.64 -95.51 -68.83
N PRO A 19 -9.18 -95.57 -67.57
CA PRO A 19 -10.06 -95.41 -66.42
C PRO A 19 -10.58 -93.96 -66.37
N TRP A 20 -11.87 -93.74 -66.12
CA TRP A 20 -12.49 -92.41 -65.95
C TRP A 20 -11.76 -91.51 -64.93
N VAL A 21 -11.03 -92.13 -63.99
CA VAL A 21 -10.10 -91.48 -63.06
C VAL A 21 -9.05 -90.63 -63.80
N PHE A 22 -8.57 -91.05 -64.97
CA PHE A 22 -7.59 -90.32 -65.78
C PHE A 22 -8.18 -89.06 -66.43
N VAL A 23 -9.45 -89.09 -66.86
CA VAL A 23 -10.13 -87.92 -67.46
C VAL A 23 -10.48 -86.88 -66.40
N VAL A 24 -10.94 -87.32 -65.22
CA VAL A 24 -11.19 -86.44 -64.07
C VAL A 24 -9.87 -85.87 -63.53
N ALA A 25 -8.80 -86.66 -63.47
CA ALA A 25 -7.47 -86.18 -63.06
C ALA A 25 -6.87 -85.19 -64.05
N ILE A 26 -7.03 -85.42 -65.37
CA ILE A 26 -6.63 -84.44 -66.39
C ILE A 26 -7.46 -83.17 -66.23
N GLY A 27 -8.79 -83.26 -66.10
CA GLY A 27 -9.67 -82.09 -65.95
C GLY A 27 -9.41 -81.28 -64.67
N LEU A 28 -9.17 -81.94 -63.53
CA LEU A 28 -8.74 -81.29 -62.28
C LEU A 28 -7.33 -80.71 -62.42
N GLY A 29 -6.44 -81.37 -63.15
CA GLY A 29 -5.11 -80.86 -63.48
C GLY A 29 -5.15 -79.61 -64.35
N THR A 30 -5.96 -79.59 -65.42
CA THR A 30 -6.15 -78.39 -66.26
C THR A 30 -6.80 -77.27 -65.46
N LEU A 31 -7.78 -77.58 -64.61
CA LEU A 31 -8.40 -76.57 -63.74
C LEU A 31 -7.40 -75.99 -62.73
N ALA A 32 -6.57 -76.83 -62.10
CA ALA A 32 -5.51 -76.39 -61.20
C ALA A 32 -4.46 -75.53 -61.93
N VAL A 33 -4.11 -75.88 -63.16
CA VAL A 33 -3.22 -75.08 -64.01
C VAL A 33 -3.86 -73.75 -64.39
N VAL A 34 -5.13 -73.72 -64.79
CA VAL A 34 -5.86 -72.47 -65.08
C VAL A 34 -6.00 -71.60 -63.84
N MET A 35 -6.28 -72.17 -62.66
CA MET A 35 -6.32 -71.43 -61.40
C MET A 35 -4.94 -70.91 -61.00
N LEU A 36 -3.86 -71.68 -61.24
CA LEU A 36 -2.48 -71.25 -60.99
C LEU A 36 -2.06 -70.13 -61.94
N PHE A 37 -2.35 -70.24 -63.23
CA PHE A 37 -2.09 -69.17 -64.20
C PHE A 37 -2.94 -67.93 -63.95
N GLY A 38 -4.21 -68.11 -63.58
CA GLY A 38 -5.10 -67.02 -63.17
C GLY A 38 -4.60 -66.33 -61.90
N PHE A 39 -4.08 -67.10 -60.93
CA PHE A 39 -3.45 -66.56 -59.74
C PHE A 39 -2.17 -65.79 -60.06
N ILE A 40 -1.26 -66.36 -60.85
CA ILE A 40 -0.03 -65.67 -61.28
C ILE A 40 -0.37 -64.41 -62.09
N PHE A 41 -1.34 -64.47 -63.00
CA PHE A 41 -1.80 -63.33 -63.77
C PHE A 41 -2.39 -62.24 -62.86
N PHE A 42 -3.19 -62.62 -61.87
CA PHE A 42 -3.72 -61.71 -60.84
C PHE A 42 -2.59 -61.05 -60.05
N GLN A 43 -1.58 -61.81 -59.61
CA GLN A 43 -0.40 -61.27 -58.93
C GLN A 43 0.36 -60.28 -59.82
N ILE A 44 0.52 -60.56 -61.11
CA ILE A 44 1.25 -59.69 -62.05
C ILE A 44 0.47 -58.39 -62.32
N VAL A 45 -0.82 -58.48 -62.59
CA VAL A 45 -1.67 -57.32 -62.92
C VAL A 45 -1.75 -56.36 -61.73
N TYR A 46 -1.95 -56.91 -60.53
CA TYR A 46 -2.14 -56.12 -59.31
C TYR A 46 -0.84 -55.90 -58.51
N ALA A 47 0.32 -56.32 -59.01
CA ALA A 47 1.62 -56.06 -58.37
C ALA A 47 1.88 -54.55 -58.15
N SER A 48 1.31 -53.69 -59.00
CA SER A 48 1.46 -52.23 -58.95
C SER A 48 0.13 -51.48 -59.12
N HIS A 49 -1.01 -52.18 -58.99
CA HIS A 49 -2.34 -51.61 -59.08
C HIS A 49 -3.20 -52.02 -57.88
N VAL A 50 -4.09 -51.13 -57.45
CA VAL A 50 -5.03 -51.38 -56.36
C VAL A 50 -5.99 -52.52 -56.71
N LEU A 51 -6.26 -53.40 -55.75
CA LEU A 51 -7.17 -54.56 -55.93
C LEU A 51 -8.58 -54.13 -56.36
N PRO A 52 -9.33 -54.99 -57.07
CA PRO A 52 -10.74 -54.75 -57.37
C PRO A 52 -11.58 -54.56 -56.10
N ASN A 53 -12.63 -53.74 -56.19
CA ASN A 53 -13.58 -53.43 -55.11
C ASN A 53 -12.96 -52.76 -53.88
N VAL A 54 -11.75 -52.19 -54.00
CA VAL A 54 -11.16 -51.33 -52.97
C VAL A 54 -11.58 -49.89 -53.22
N ALA A 55 -12.17 -49.27 -52.20
CA ALA A 55 -12.57 -47.88 -52.23
C ALA A 55 -12.00 -47.13 -51.01
N VAL A 56 -11.88 -45.80 -51.12
CA VAL A 56 -11.64 -44.91 -49.98
C VAL A 56 -12.81 -43.94 -49.92
N ARG A 57 -13.54 -43.92 -48.80
CA ARG A 57 -14.79 -43.14 -48.63
C ARG A 57 -15.75 -43.26 -49.83
N ASN A 58 -15.95 -44.48 -50.32
CA ASN A 58 -16.81 -44.82 -51.47
C ASN A 58 -16.30 -44.29 -52.84
N VAL A 59 -15.08 -43.75 -52.92
CA VAL A 59 -14.40 -43.49 -54.19
C VAL A 59 -13.67 -44.75 -54.60
N ASP A 60 -14.08 -45.35 -55.71
CA ASP A 60 -13.50 -46.59 -56.24
C ASP A 60 -12.07 -46.36 -56.76
N LEU A 61 -11.13 -47.16 -56.25
CA LEU A 61 -9.71 -47.13 -56.63
C LEU A 61 -9.31 -48.36 -57.46
N SER A 62 -10.25 -49.23 -57.82
CA SER A 62 -10.01 -50.49 -58.51
C SER A 62 -9.12 -50.34 -59.74
N GLY A 63 -8.02 -51.10 -59.80
CA GLY A 63 -7.12 -51.15 -60.95
C GLY A 63 -6.30 -49.88 -61.18
N ARG A 64 -6.31 -48.90 -60.26
CA ARG A 64 -5.52 -47.68 -60.36
C ARG A 64 -4.09 -47.90 -59.89
N SER A 65 -3.14 -47.22 -60.56
CA SER A 65 -1.75 -47.13 -60.09
C SER A 65 -1.67 -46.22 -58.85
N LEU A 66 -0.55 -46.26 -58.13
CA LEU A 66 -0.33 -45.43 -56.94
C LEU A 66 -0.57 -43.93 -57.21
N ASP A 67 0.01 -43.39 -58.28
CA ASP A 67 -0.09 -41.97 -58.64
C ASP A 67 -1.50 -41.58 -59.12
N GLU A 68 -2.20 -42.50 -59.79
CA GLU A 68 -3.60 -42.28 -60.19
C GLU A 68 -4.53 -42.29 -58.98
N ALA A 69 -4.34 -43.27 -58.07
CA ALA A 69 -5.11 -43.38 -56.84
C ALA A 69 -4.88 -42.16 -55.94
N ALA A 70 -3.63 -41.73 -55.74
CA ALA A 70 -3.30 -40.55 -54.94
C ALA A 70 -3.93 -39.27 -55.51
N ARG A 71 -3.84 -39.04 -56.83
CA ARG A 71 -4.50 -37.88 -57.48
C ARG A 71 -6.03 -37.92 -57.35
N LEU A 72 -6.62 -39.11 -57.45
CA LEU A 72 -8.06 -39.28 -57.32
C LEU A 72 -8.53 -39.01 -55.87
N ILE A 73 -7.79 -39.50 -54.88
CA ILE A 73 -8.02 -39.24 -53.45
C ILE A 73 -7.87 -37.73 -53.16
N GLU A 74 -6.82 -37.09 -53.67
CA GLU A 74 -6.60 -35.65 -53.51
C GLU A 74 -7.78 -34.84 -54.07
N ALA A 75 -8.16 -35.11 -55.33
CA ALA A 75 -9.18 -34.34 -56.03
C ALA A 75 -10.60 -34.55 -55.46
N GLN A 76 -10.95 -35.78 -55.03
CA GLN A 76 -12.33 -36.11 -54.66
C GLN A 76 -12.57 -36.22 -53.15
N ILE A 77 -11.52 -36.46 -52.37
CA ILE A 77 -11.61 -36.73 -50.94
C ILE A 77 -10.92 -35.63 -50.15
N ALA A 78 -9.64 -35.36 -50.40
CA ALA A 78 -8.88 -34.33 -49.67
C ALA A 78 -9.50 -32.94 -49.87
N ALA A 79 -9.86 -32.58 -51.10
CA ALA A 79 -10.53 -31.32 -51.38
C ALA A 79 -11.88 -31.16 -50.64
N LYS A 80 -12.63 -32.25 -50.43
CA LYS A 80 -13.89 -32.19 -49.66
C LYS A 80 -13.61 -32.10 -48.16
N PHE A 81 -12.66 -32.88 -47.66
CA PHE A 81 -12.22 -32.84 -46.27
C PHE A 81 -11.76 -31.42 -45.91
N ASN A 82 -10.88 -30.82 -46.71
CA ASN A 82 -10.32 -29.49 -46.47
C ASN A 82 -11.37 -28.38 -46.39
N ASN A 83 -12.56 -28.58 -46.97
CA ASN A 83 -13.67 -27.62 -46.95
C ASN A 83 -14.78 -28.00 -45.97
N THR A 84 -14.60 -29.04 -45.16
CA THR A 84 -15.60 -29.47 -44.17
C THR A 84 -15.60 -28.49 -43.00
N ALA A 85 -16.76 -27.94 -42.65
CA ALA A 85 -16.88 -27.07 -41.50
C ALA A 85 -16.83 -27.89 -40.20
N ILE A 86 -15.84 -27.61 -39.34
CA ILE A 86 -15.74 -28.15 -37.99
C ILE A 86 -16.26 -27.09 -37.01
N GLU A 87 -17.27 -27.45 -36.22
CA GLU A 87 -17.84 -26.59 -35.19
C GLU A 87 -17.06 -26.73 -33.87
N LEU A 88 -16.37 -25.68 -33.47
CA LEU A 88 -15.77 -25.56 -32.14
C LEU A 88 -16.78 -24.85 -31.23
N ARG A 89 -17.18 -25.50 -30.13
CA ARG A 89 -18.29 -25.02 -29.30
C ARG A 89 -17.82 -24.59 -27.92
N ASP A 90 -18.16 -23.36 -27.55
CA ASP A 90 -18.15 -22.87 -26.16
C ASP A 90 -19.59 -22.62 -25.70
N GLY A 91 -20.22 -23.65 -25.12
CA GLY A 91 -21.64 -23.59 -24.75
C GLY A 91 -22.54 -23.32 -25.96
N ALA A 92 -23.15 -22.13 -25.99
CA ALA A 92 -24.00 -21.68 -27.10
C ALA A 92 -23.21 -20.99 -28.24
N GLN A 93 -21.97 -20.56 -27.98
CA GLN A 93 -21.11 -19.95 -29.00
C GLN A 93 -20.51 -21.01 -29.89
N VAL A 94 -20.47 -20.73 -31.19
CA VAL A 94 -19.95 -21.64 -32.22
C VAL A 94 -18.91 -20.89 -33.06
N TYR A 95 -17.70 -21.43 -33.08
CA TYR A 95 -16.62 -21.00 -33.97
C TYR A 95 -16.46 -22.04 -35.06
N ILE A 96 -16.32 -21.62 -36.31
CA ILE A 96 -16.18 -22.51 -37.45
C ILE A 96 -14.73 -22.50 -37.91
N ALA A 97 -14.14 -23.68 -38.05
CA ALA A 97 -12.81 -23.87 -38.59
C ALA A 97 -12.82 -24.98 -39.65
N THR A 98 -11.84 -24.96 -40.56
CA THR A 98 -11.63 -26.05 -41.51
C THR A 98 -10.52 -27.00 -41.01
N PRO A 99 -10.44 -28.25 -41.49
CA PRO A 99 -9.38 -29.16 -41.09
C PRO A 99 -7.96 -28.58 -41.29
N PRO A 100 -7.64 -27.88 -42.40
CA PRO A 100 -6.36 -27.21 -42.54
C PRO A 100 -6.08 -26.15 -41.47
N ASP A 101 -7.08 -25.36 -41.06
CA ASP A 101 -6.93 -24.38 -39.97
C ASP A 101 -6.56 -25.06 -38.64
N LEU A 102 -7.05 -26.29 -38.45
CA LEU A 102 -6.85 -27.11 -37.26
C LEU A 102 -5.58 -27.99 -37.32
N GLY A 103 -4.78 -27.89 -38.39
CA GLY A 103 -3.59 -28.72 -38.59
C GLY A 103 -3.91 -30.17 -39.01
N LEU A 104 -5.09 -30.42 -39.57
CA LEU A 104 -5.51 -31.72 -40.06
C LEU A 104 -5.37 -31.78 -41.59
N HIS A 105 -4.60 -32.75 -42.07
CA HIS A 105 -4.38 -32.95 -43.49
C HIS A 105 -4.66 -34.40 -43.88
N LEU A 106 -5.31 -34.60 -45.02
CA LEU A 106 -5.46 -35.94 -45.60
C LEU A 106 -4.20 -36.26 -46.40
N ASP A 107 -3.47 -37.31 -46.03
CA ASP A 107 -2.32 -37.76 -46.80
C ASP A 107 -2.78 -38.71 -47.92
N ALA A 108 -3.01 -38.12 -49.10
CA ALA A 108 -3.50 -38.85 -50.26
C ALA A 108 -2.50 -39.92 -50.73
N ALA A 109 -1.20 -39.67 -50.59
CA ALA A 109 -0.15 -40.60 -51.00
C ALA A 109 -0.09 -41.80 -50.05
N ALA A 110 -0.06 -41.57 -48.73
CA ALA A 110 -0.08 -42.66 -47.75
C ALA A 110 -1.39 -43.46 -47.80
N THR A 111 -2.51 -42.80 -48.06
CA THR A 111 -3.81 -43.48 -48.25
C THR A 111 -3.81 -44.37 -49.50
N ALA A 112 -3.27 -43.88 -50.62
CA ALA A 112 -3.12 -44.67 -51.84
C ALA A 112 -2.16 -45.85 -51.63
N GLN A 113 -1.08 -45.64 -50.89
CA GLN A 113 -0.11 -46.69 -50.55
C GLN A 113 -0.74 -47.79 -49.70
N ALA A 114 -1.53 -47.43 -48.68
CA ALA A 114 -2.27 -48.39 -47.86
C ALA A 114 -3.28 -49.22 -48.67
N ALA A 115 -3.94 -48.60 -49.67
CA ALA A 115 -4.82 -49.31 -50.60
C ALA A 115 -4.05 -50.27 -51.51
N LEU A 116 -2.86 -49.90 -51.96
CA LEU A 116 -1.99 -50.73 -52.80
C LEU A 116 -1.37 -51.90 -52.02
N ASP A 117 -0.98 -51.69 -50.76
CA ASP A 117 -0.36 -52.74 -49.92
C ASP A 117 -1.29 -53.91 -49.65
N LEU A 118 -2.61 -53.74 -49.82
CA LEU A 118 -3.56 -54.86 -49.83
C LEU A 118 -3.26 -55.88 -50.93
N ALA A 119 -2.72 -55.46 -52.08
CA ALA A 119 -2.31 -56.33 -53.17
C ALA A 119 -0.98 -57.08 -52.90
N ARG A 120 -0.30 -56.77 -51.78
CA ARG A 120 0.98 -57.38 -51.37
C ARG A 120 0.85 -58.30 -50.16
N GLY A 121 -0.35 -58.45 -49.60
CA GLY A 121 -0.64 -59.29 -48.44
C GLY A 121 -0.84 -60.77 -48.77
N GLU A 122 -1.29 -61.55 -47.79
CA GLU A 122 -1.60 -62.99 -47.96
C GLU A 122 -2.63 -63.24 -49.08
N PRO A 123 -2.42 -64.23 -49.96
CA PRO A 123 -3.33 -64.53 -51.09
C PRO A 123 -4.80 -64.68 -50.70
N THR A 124 -5.07 -65.32 -49.56
CA THR A 124 -6.45 -65.53 -49.04
C THR A 124 -7.16 -64.22 -48.73
N ARG A 125 -6.43 -63.23 -48.19
CA ARG A 125 -6.94 -61.90 -47.87
C ARG A 125 -7.15 -61.07 -49.14
N GLN A 126 -6.24 -61.16 -50.11
CA GLN A 126 -6.37 -60.48 -51.40
C GLN A 126 -7.65 -60.92 -52.14
N PHE A 127 -7.88 -62.23 -52.25
CA PHE A 127 -9.09 -62.77 -52.85
C PHE A 127 -10.35 -62.36 -52.09
N GLY A 128 -10.30 -62.40 -50.75
CA GLY A 128 -11.39 -61.95 -49.90
C GLY A 128 -11.79 -60.50 -50.21
N VAL A 129 -10.82 -59.58 -50.20
CA VAL A 129 -11.03 -58.16 -50.52
C VAL A 129 -11.56 -57.97 -51.95
N ALA A 130 -10.99 -58.68 -52.93
CA ALA A 130 -11.42 -58.57 -54.32
C ALA A 130 -12.87 -59.05 -54.55
N LEU A 131 -13.38 -59.97 -53.72
CA LEU A 131 -14.75 -60.49 -53.80
C LEU A 131 -15.76 -59.68 -52.98
N SER A 132 -15.44 -59.35 -51.73
CA SER A 132 -16.37 -58.66 -50.80
C SER A 132 -16.31 -57.14 -50.88
N GLY A 133 -15.25 -56.59 -51.47
CA GLY A 133 -14.89 -55.19 -51.39
C GLY A 133 -14.38 -54.77 -50.02
N LEU A 134 -13.64 -53.66 -49.99
CA LEU A 134 -13.14 -53.04 -48.77
C LEU A 134 -13.11 -51.53 -48.93
N ASN A 135 -13.79 -50.83 -48.03
CA ASN A 135 -13.76 -49.37 -47.96
C ASN A 135 -12.78 -48.95 -46.87
N LEU A 136 -11.66 -48.35 -47.25
CA LEU A 136 -10.61 -47.92 -46.33
C LEU A 136 -10.90 -46.51 -45.79
N PRO A 137 -10.63 -46.24 -44.51
CA PRO A 137 -10.54 -44.87 -44.03
C PRO A 137 -9.29 -44.19 -44.63
N PRO A 138 -9.35 -42.89 -44.95
CA PRO A 138 -8.16 -42.18 -45.37
C PRO A 138 -7.22 -41.94 -44.20
N ASN A 139 -5.93 -41.81 -44.51
CA ASN A 139 -4.91 -41.44 -43.54
C ASN A 139 -4.98 -39.93 -43.25
N ILE A 140 -5.29 -39.57 -42.01
CA ILE A 140 -5.33 -38.19 -41.55
C ILE A 140 -4.08 -37.94 -40.73
N VAL A 141 -3.27 -36.97 -41.17
CA VAL A 141 -2.09 -36.49 -40.48
C VAL A 141 -2.49 -35.29 -39.64
N PHE A 142 -2.09 -35.31 -38.38
CA PHE A 142 -2.30 -34.21 -37.44
C PHE A 142 -0.96 -33.49 -37.20
N ASP A 143 -0.95 -32.18 -37.42
CA ASP A 143 0.13 -31.27 -37.03
C ASP A 143 -0.24 -30.56 -35.72
N PRO A 144 0.35 -30.97 -34.58
CA PRO A 144 0.08 -30.35 -33.29
C PRO A 144 0.52 -28.88 -33.24
N SER A 145 1.49 -28.46 -34.06
CA SER A 145 2.02 -27.10 -34.04
C SER A 145 1.05 -26.11 -34.68
N ALA A 146 0.50 -26.47 -35.85
CA ALA A 146 -0.56 -25.70 -36.50
C ALA A 146 -1.82 -25.61 -35.62
N SER A 147 -2.23 -26.74 -35.03
CA SER A 147 -3.37 -26.79 -34.10
C SER A 147 -3.18 -25.88 -32.87
N ARG A 148 -2.00 -25.94 -32.23
CA ARG A 148 -1.67 -25.07 -31.10
C ARG A 148 -1.70 -23.60 -31.50
N ALA A 149 -1.17 -23.25 -32.67
CA ALA A 149 -1.19 -21.88 -33.17
C ALA A 149 -2.63 -21.37 -33.35
N PHE A 150 -3.51 -22.17 -33.94
CA PHE A 150 -4.92 -21.85 -34.09
C PHE A 150 -5.60 -21.64 -32.73
N PHE A 151 -5.48 -22.60 -31.80
CA PHE A 151 -6.12 -22.48 -30.49
C PHE A 151 -5.54 -21.33 -29.64
N THR A 152 -4.25 -21.01 -29.82
CA THR A 152 -3.64 -19.82 -29.18
C THR A 152 -4.22 -18.52 -29.74
N ASP A 153 -4.46 -18.46 -31.06
CA ASP A 153 -5.12 -17.29 -31.66
C ASP A 153 -6.56 -17.15 -31.18
N LEU A 154 -7.31 -18.27 -31.15
CA LEU A 154 -8.66 -18.30 -30.63
C LEU A 154 -8.70 -17.89 -29.16
N ALA A 155 -7.78 -18.39 -28.33
CA ALA A 155 -7.64 -18.00 -26.92
C ALA A 155 -7.49 -16.48 -26.77
N ARG A 156 -6.68 -15.81 -27.61
CA ARG A 156 -6.55 -14.34 -27.56
C ARG A 156 -7.86 -13.59 -27.82
N GLN A 157 -8.80 -14.19 -28.54
CA GLN A 157 -10.10 -13.58 -28.85
C GLN A 157 -11.15 -13.87 -27.78
N ILE A 158 -11.09 -15.03 -27.13
CA ILE A 158 -12.15 -15.52 -26.23
C ILE A 158 -11.77 -15.48 -24.75
N ASP A 159 -10.47 -15.44 -24.44
CA ASP A 159 -9.99 -15.41 -23.06
C ASP A 159 -10.36 -14.09 -22.39
N GLN A 160 -10.86 -14.21 -21.17
CA GLN A 160 -11.25 -13.09 -20.32
C GLN A 160 -10.58 -13.25 -18.98
N SER A 161 -9.86 -12.21 -18.55
CA SER A 161 -9.31 -12.17 -17.20
C SER A 161 -10.43 -12.00 -16.17
N PRO A 162 -10.35 -12.63 -14.99
CA PRO A 162 -11.28 -12.38 -13.92
C PRO A 162 -11.11 -10.94 -13.41
N ILE A 163 -12.22 -10.27 -13.11
CA ILE A 163 -12.24 -8.93 -12.52
C ILE A 163 -12.95 -9.04 -11.16
N ASP A 164 -12.27 -8.63 -10.10
CA ASP A 164 -12.84 -8.61 -8.75
C ASP A 164 -13.94 -7.55 -8.64
N ALA A 165 -14.93 -7.79 -7.79
CA ALA A 165 -15.92 -6.77 -7.47
C ALA A 165 -15.22 -5.53 -6.88
N GLY A 166 -15.55 -4.35 -7.40
CA GLY A 166 -14.92 -3.09 -7.01
C GLY A 166 -15.82 -2.25 -6.10
N LEU A 167 -15.20 -1.38 -5.32
CA LEU A 167 -15.86 -0.31 -4.58
C LEU A 167 -14.98 0.93 -4.62
N GLN A 168 -15.59 2.05 -5.01
CA GLN A 168 -14.93 3.35 -5.04
C GLN A 168 -15.84 4.38 -4.36
N LEU A 169 -15.21 5.36 -3.71
CA LEU A 169 -15.89 6.53 -3.15
C LEU A 169 -15.56 7.75 -4.02
N ASP A 170 -16.59 8.38 -4.58
CA ASP A 170 -16.49 9.64 -5.34
C ASP A 170 -17.40 10.70 -4.68
N GLY A 171 -16.78 11.55 -3.87
CA GLY A 171 -17.51 12.47 -2.99
C GLY A 171 -18.47 11.69 -2.08
N LEU A 172 -19.78 11.92 -2.23
CA LEU A 172 -20.80 11.22 -1.45
C LEU A 172 -21.33 9.94 -2.10
N HIS A 173 -20.90 9.63 -3.33
CA HIS A 173 -21.40 8.47 -4.08
C HIS A 173 -20.49 7.26 -3.88
N VAL A 174 -21.08 6.18 -3.38
CA VAL A 174 -20.43 4.86 -3.33
C VAL A 174 -20.70 4.13 -4.64
N ILE A 175 -19.67 3.96 -5.46
CA ILE A 175 -19.73 3.31 -6.77
C ILE A 175 -19.26 1.87 -6.62
N THR A 176 -20.11 0.90 -6.97
CA THR A 176 -19.74 -0.52 -7.00
C THR A 176 -19.51 -0.98 -8.43
N THR A 177 -18.50 -1.83 -8.64
CA THR A 177 -18.26 -2.48 -9.94
C THR A 177 -18.54 -3.98 -9.79
N PRO A 178 -19.42 -4.57 -10.61
CA PRO A 178 -19.75 -5.99 -10.50
C PRO A 178 -18.54 -6.87 -10.86
N PRO A 179 -18.40 -8.05 -10.25
CA PRO A 179 -17.33 -8.98 -10.60
C PRO A 179 -17.52 -9.58 -11.99
N GLN A 180 -16.42 -9.96 -12.64
CA GLN A 180 -16.42 -10.71 -13.89
C GLN A 180 -15.71 -12.06 -13.72
N ILE A 181 -16.39 -13.14 -14.08
CA ILE A 181 -15.79 -14.49 -14.09
C ILE A 181 -14.78 -14.57 -15.22
N GLY A 182 -13.55 -14.97 -14.90
CA GLY A 182 -12.51 -15.22 -15.89
C GLY A 182 -12.74 -16.52 -16.63
N ARG A 183 -12.36 -16.56 -17.91
CA ARG A 183 -12.49 -17.73 -18.79
C ARG A 183 -11.22 -17.83 -19.60
N THR A 184 -10.62 -19.01 -19.64
CA THR A 184 -9.41 -19.27 -20.41
C THR A 184 -9.54 -20.59 -21.16
N LEU A 185 -9.24 -20.59 -22.45
CA LEU A 185 -9.15 -21.80 -23.24
C LEU A 185 -7.92 -22.61 -22.82
N ASP A 186 -8.12 -23.86 -22.42
CA ASP A 186 -7.02 -24.80 -22.22
C ASP A 186 -6.52 -25.30 -23.58
N VAL A 187 -5.53 -24.58 -24.13
CA VAL A 187 -4.97 -24.83 -25.46
C VAL A 187 -4.42 -26.26 -25.57
N GLU A 188 -3.67 -26.73 -24.58
CA GLU A 188 -3.06 -28.07 -24.63
C GLU A 188 -4.13 -29.16 -24.59
N ARG A 189 -5.17 -28.99 -23.77
CA ARG A 189 -6.30 -29.92 -23.76
C ARG A 189 -7.10 -29.87 -25.06
N ALA A 190 -7.26 -28.70 -25.68
CA ALA A 190 -7.95 -28.56 -26.96
C ALA A 190 -7.20 -29.30 -28.09
N VAL A 191 -5.87 -29.16 -28.14
CA VAL A 191 -5.00 -29.88 -29.07
C VAL A 191 -5.10 -31.39 -28.86
N ALA A 192 -5.06 -31.86 -27.61
CA ALA A 192 -5.19 -33.29 -27.29
C ALA A 192 -6.56 -33.86 -27.70
N MET A 193 -7.65 -33.14 -27.39
CA MET A 193 -9.00 -33.54 -27.77
C MET A 193 -9.18 -33.60 -29.29
N LEU A 194 -8.58 -32.66 -30.02
CA LEU A 194 -8.59 -32.67 -31.48
C LEU A 194 -7.78 -33.84 -32.05
N ALA A 195 -6.62 -34.16 -31.47
CA ALA A 195 -5.81 -35.30 -31.88
C ALA A 195 -6.56 -36.63 -31.73
N GLU A 196 -7.29 -36.79 -30.62
CA GLU A 196 -8.14 -37.96 -30.38
C GLU A 196 -9.33 -38.02 -31.35
N ALA A 197 -9.92 -36.87 -31.67
CA ALA A 197 -11.07 -36.78 -32.58
C ALA A 197 -10.69 -36.85 -34.07
N ALA A 198 -9.43 -36.58 -34.43
CA ALA A 198 -8.95 -36.44 -35.80
C ALA A 198 -9.38 -37.58 -36.75
N PRO A 199 -9.30 -38.89 -36.37
CA PRO A 199 -9.68 -39.98 -37.26
C PRO A 199 -11.18 -40.01 -37.60
N THR A 200 -12.03 -39.45 -36.74
CA THR A 200 -13.50 -39.51 -36.85
C THR A 200 -14.15 -38.13 -36.97
N ILE A 201 -13.36 -37.06 -37.10
CA ILE A 201 -13.84 -35.68 -37.00
C ILE A 201 -14.91 -35.34 -38.05
N GLU A 202 -14.92 -36.00 -39.20
CA GLU A 202 -15.97 -35.80 -40.19
C GLU A 202 -17.32 -36.42 -39.81
N GLN A 203 -17.30 -37.51 -39.03
CA GLN A 203 -18.52 -38.18 -38.58
C GLN A 203 -19.18 -37.41 -37.44
N SER A 204 -18.38 -36.64 -36.71
CA SER A 204 -18.81 -35.74 -35.64
C SER A 204 -18.02 -34.44 -35.73
N PRO A 205 -18.43 -33.51 -36.63
CA PRO A 205 -17.71 -32.26 -36.89
C PRO A 205 -17.96 -31.23 -35.79
N ARG A 206 -17.85 -31.66 -34.54
CA ARG A 206 -18.13 -30.87 -33.34
C ARG A 206 -17.09 -31.17 -32.28
N LEU A 207 -16.37 -30.14 -31.84
CA LEU A 207 -15.42 -30.21 -30.74
C LEU A 207 -15.85 -29.22 -29.65
N ALA A 208 -16.12 -29.72 -28.45
CA ALA A 208 -16.35 -28.84 -27.30
C ALA A 208 -15.01 -28.25 -26.84
N LEU A 209 -14.93 -26.92 -26.78
CA LEU A 209 -13.73 -26.21 -26.32
C LEU A 209 -13.57 -26.40 -24.81
N PRO A 210 -12.38 -26.84 -24.32
CA PRO A 210 -12.12 -26.97 -22.90
C PRO A 210 -11.86 -25.59 -22.28
N ILE A 211 -12.93 -24.92 -21.85
CA ILE A 211 -12.83 -23.65 -21.14
C ILE A 211 -12.68 -23.89 -19.65
N VAL A 212 -11.60 -23.34 -19.08
CA VAL A 212 -11.38 -23.28 -17.64
C VAL A 212 -11.90 -21.94 -17.14
N THR A 213 -12.79 -21.97 -16.14
CA THR A 213 -13.29 -20.77 -15.51
C THR A 213 -12.52 -20.49 -14.22
N LYS A 214 -12.20 -19.21 -13.99
CA LYS A 214 -11.57 -18.74 -12.76
C LYS A 214 -12.49 -17.73 -12.09
N GLN A 215 -12.95 -18.07 -10.89
CA GLN A 215 -13.77 -17.16 -10.09
C GLN A 215 -12.94 -15.94 -9.66
N PRO A 216 -13.56 -14.75 -9.62
CA PRO A 216 -12.94 -13.60 -8.99
C PRO A 216 -12.79 -13.87 -7.48
N ARG A 217 -11.81 -13.22 -6.86
CA ARG A 217 -11.53 -13.37 -5.42
C ARG A 217 -12.63 -12.73 -4.59
N LEU A 218 -13.16 -11.60 -5.06
CA LEU A 218 -14.28 -10.88 -4.44
C LEU A 218 -15.47 -10.84 -5.40
N THR A 219 -16.61 -11.35 -4.94
CA THR A 219 -17.84 -11.45 -5.74
C THR A 219 -18.92 -10.47 -5.32
N ASP A 220 -18.82 -9.87 -4.13
CA ASP A 220 -19.84 -8.98 -3.61
C ASP A 220 -19.22 -7.89 -2.73
N THR A 221 -19.66 -6.65 -2.95
CA THR A 221 -19.28 -5.46 -2.18
C THR A 221 -20.50 -4.78 -1.56
N SER A 222 -21.70 -5.34 -1.72
CA SER A 222 -22.98 -4.75 -1.30
C SER A 222 -23.03 -4.41 0.19
N ASP A 223 -22.58 -5.31 1.06
CA ASP A 223 -22.54 -5.10 2.51
C ASP A 223 -21.61 -3.94 2.90
N VAL A 224 -20.41 -3.90 2.31
CA VAL A 224 -19.42 -2.86 2.58
C VAL A 224 -19.91 -1.51 2.03
N ALA A 225 -20.50 -1.50 0.83
CA ALA A 225 -21.09 -0.33 0.22
C ALA A 225 -22.26 0.24 1.04
N ALA A 226 -23.17 -0.62 1.49
CA ALA A 226 -24.30 -0.22 2.33
C ALA A 226 -23.83 0.32 3.69
N ARG A 227 -22.76 -0.26 4.25
CA ARG A 227 -22.15 0.23 5.49
C ARG A 227 -21.49 1.60 5.29
N LEU A 228 -20.70 1.78 4.24
CA LEU A 228 -20.07 3.05 3.91
C LEU A 228 -21.12 4.13 3.65
N GLN A 229 -22.17 3.83 2.89
CA GLN A 229 -23.26 4.78 2.64
C GLN A 229 -23.98 5.19 3.94
N ARG A 230 -24.20 4.27 4.88
CA ARG A 230 -24.77 4.59 6.20
C ARG A 230 -23.88 5.55 7.00
N VAL A 231 -22.56 5.34 6.97
CA VAL A 231 -21.60 6.23 7.62
C VAL A 231 -21.67 7.62 7.01
N LEU A 232 -21.67 7.74 5.67
CA LEU A 232 -21.74 9.02 4.97
C LEU A 232 -23.05 9.79 5.21
N ASN A 233 -24.14 9.07 5.46
CA ASN A 233 -25.44 9.66 5.77
C ASN A 233 -25.61 10.02 7.26
N ALA A 234 -24.67 9.62 8.12
CA ALA A 234 -24.72 9.92 9.54
C ALA A 234 -24.02 11.26 9.83
N ASN A 235 -24.55 12.01 10.78
CA ASN A 235 -23.85 13.18 11.33
C ASN A 235 -22.71 12.66 12.21
N PHE A 236 -21.46 12.89 11.80
CA PHE A 236 -20.30 12.45 12.56
C PHE A 236 -19.82 13.58 13.48
N THR A 237 -19.90 13.38 14.79
CA THR A 237 -19.62 14.42 15.79
C THR A 237 -18.36 14.09 16.60
N LEU A 238 -17.46 15.06 16.73
CA LEU A 238 -16.31 15.02 17.62
C LEU A 238 -16.64 15.79 18.90
N ASP A 239 -16.55 15.15 20.07
CA ASP A 239 -16.84 15.78 21.35
C ASP A 239 -15.56 16.17 22.10
N LEU A 240 -15.55 17.39 22.66
CA LEU A 240 -14.58 17.79 23.67
C LEU A 240 -15.13 17.49 25.06
N GLU A 241 -14.45 16.64 25.83
CA GLU A 241 -14.77 16.50 27.25
C GLU A 241 -14.30 17.74 28.02
N ASN A 242 -15.16 18.24 28.91
CA ASN A 242 -14.92 19.40 29.76
C ASN A 242 -14.42 20.64 28.97
N PRO A 243 -15.24 21.20 28.06
CA PRO A 243 -14.88 22.42 27.33
C PRO A 243 -14.73 23.59 28.32
N LEU A 244 -13.76 24.48 28.08
CA LEU A 244 -13.66 25.71 28.87
C LEU A 244 -14.71 26.75 28.43
N PRO A 245 -15.01 27.77 29.26
CA PRO A 245 -15.93 28.83 28.87
C PRO A 245 -15.52 29.49 27.54
N GLY A 246 -16.45 29.53 26.58
CA GLY A 246 -16.22 30.07 25.23
C GLY A 246 -15.73 29.05 24.20
N GLU A 247 -15.43 27.81 24.59
CA GLU A 247 -15.06 26.74 23.67
C GLU A 247 -16.27 25.94 23.20
N PRO A 248 -16.31 25.51 21.94
CA PRO A 248 -17.31 24.57 21.47
C PRO A 248 -17.16 23.22 22.18
N ALA A 249 -18.29 22.64 22.59
CA ALA A 249 -18.34 21.31 23.21
C ALA A 249 -18.21 20.17 22.19
N SER A 250 -18.50 20.45 20.92
CA SER A 250 -18.44 19.46 19.84
C SER A 250 -18.28 20.11 18.47
N TRP A 251 -17.78 19.33 17.51
CA TRP A 251 -17.67 19.70 16.10
C TRP A 251 -18.33 18.62 15.25
N ASP A 252 -19.26 19.05 14.39
CA ASP A 252 -19.90 18.17 13.43
C ASP A 252 -19.12 18.18 12.12
N LEU A 253 -18.75 17.00 11.64
CA LEU A 253 -18.21 16.80 10.30
C LEU A 253 -19.37 16.67 9.32
N SER A 254 -19.41 17.56 8.34
CA SER A 254 -20.36 17.42 7.22
C SER A 254 -20.11 16.12 6.45
N PRO A 255 -21.13 15.54 5.78
CA PRO A 255 -20.95 14.38 4.93
C PRO A 255 -19.81 14.54 3.91
N GLN A 256 -19.63 15.75 3.36
CA GLN A 256 -18.57 16.04 2.39
C GLN A 256 -17.18 16.00 3.02
N GLN A 257 -17.02 16.57 4.23
CA GLN A 257 -15.77 16.45 4.98
C GLN A 257 -15.49 15.00 5.34
N LEU A 258 -16.50 14.26 5.81
CA LEU A 258 -16.36 12.86 6.18
C LEU A 258 -15.91 12.00 4.98
N ALA A 259 -16.52 12.19 3.82
CA ALA A 259 -16.12 11.52 2.58
C ALA A 259 -14.67 11.82 2.18
N ALA A 260 -14.24 13.08 2.27
CA ALA A 260 -12.87 13.48 1.95
C ALA A 260 -11.81 12.87 2.89
N LEU A 261 -12.22 12.47 4.10
CA LEU A 261 -11.36 11.86 5.11
C LEU A 261 -11.30 10.33 5.02
N ILE A 262 -12.23 9.67 4.33
CA ILE A 262 -12.30 8.20 4.23
C ILE A 262 -11.49 7.72 3.03
N ALA A 263 -10.64 6.71 3.27
CA ALA A 263 -9.96 5.94 2.25
C ALA A 263 -10.56 4.53 2.17
N VAL A 264 -10.77 4.06 0.94
CA VAL A 264 -11.13 2.66 0.64
C VAL A 264 -9.83 1.90 0.39
N GLU A 265 -9.60 0.83 1.14
CA GLU A 265 -8.40 0.00 1.06
C GLU A 265 -8.73 -1.39 0.53
N HIS A 266 -7.83 -1.87 -0.33
CA HIS A 266 -7.88 -3.20 -0.92
C HIS A 266 -6.77 -4.06 -0.30
N ALA A 267 -7.13 -5.16 0.35
CA ALA A 267 -6.16 -6.13 0.84
C ALA A 267 -5.46 -6.82 -0.36
N PRO A 268 -4.12 -6.76 -0.49
CA PRO A 268 -3.42 -7.28 -1.66
C PRO A 268 -3.66 -8.78 -1.90
N ASP A 269 -3.69 -9.55 -0.81
CA ASP A 269 -3.74 -11.01 -0.85
C ASP A 269 -5.14 -11.54 -1.10
N THR A 270 -6.13 -11.04 -0.34
CA THR A 270 -7.51 -11.54 -0.37
C THR A 270 -8.41 -10.77 -1.33
N GLY A 271 -8.00 -9.57 -1.76
CA GLY A 271 -8.88 -8.64 -2.48
C GLY A 271 -9.99 -8.06 -1.60
N ALA A 272 -10.00 -8.32 -0.28
CA ALA A 272 -11.02 -7.83 0.63
C ALA A 272 -11.00 -6.29 0.68
N ILE A 273 -12.19 -5.70 0.64
CA ILE A 273 -12.38 -4.25 0.68
C ILE A 273 -12.73 -3.83 2.10
N SER A 274 -12.02 -2.84 2.60
CA SER A 274 -12.33 -2.16 3.85
C SER A 274 -12.23 -0.64 3.65
N PHE A 275 -12.73 0.12 4.62
CA PHE A 275 -12.57 1.57 4.61
C PHE A 275 -12.18 2.05 6.00
N LYS A 276 -11.32 3.06 6.04
CA LYS A 276 -10.85 3.71 7.27
C LYS A 276 -10.57 5.18 7.00
N PHE A 277 -10.34 5.96 8.05
CA PHE A 277 -9.87 7.32 7.86
C PHE A 277 -8.44 7.35 7.31
N ASN A 278 -8.19 8.17 6.31
CA ASN A 278 -6.85 8.47 5.83
C ASN A 278 -6.10 9.22 6.94
N ALA A 279 -5.06 8.60 7.50
CA ALA A 279 -4.34 9.13 8.65
C ALA A 279 -3.66 10.48 8.36
N GLU A 280 -3.12 10.68 7.17
CA GLU A 280 -2.43 11.92 6.79
C GLU A 280 -3.43 13.07 6.63
N VAL A 281 -4.51 12.85 5.87
CA VAL A 281 -5.54 13.87 5.63
C VAL A 281 -6.26 14.21 6.94
N LEU A 282 -6.58 13.20 7.76
CA LEU A 282 -7.22 13.41 9.05
C LEU A 282 -6.30 14.11 10.04
N SER A 283 -4.99 13.79 10.06
CA SER A 283 -4.03 14.50 10.90
C SER A 283 -3.96 15.99 10.53
N ALA A 284 -3.98 16.33 9.24
CA ALA A 284 -4.01 17.72 8.80
C ALA A 284 -5.31 18.42 9.22
N GLY A 285 -6.46 17.77 9.05
CA GLY A 285 -7.75 18.31 9.49
C GLY A 285 -7.87 18.51 11.01
N LEU A 286 -7.21 17.65 11.80
CA LEU A 286 -7.17 17.77 13.26
C LEU A 286 -6.16 18.82 13.75
N ALA A 287 -5.25 19.33 12.91
CA ALA A 287 -4.28 20.34 13.32
C ALA A 287 -4.93 21.70 13.62
N ASP A 288 -5.92 22.11 12.82
CA ASP A 288 -6.69 23.34 13.07
C ASP A 288 -7.52 23.24 14.35
N LEU A 289 -7.98 22.03 14.66
CA LEU A 289 -8.68 21.73 15.91
C LEU A 289 -7.73 21.74 17.11
N ALA A 290 -6.53 21.16 16.95
CA ALA A 290 -5.47 21.22 17.95
C ALA A 290 -5.11 22.67 18.27
N ALA A 291 -4.97 23.55 17.28
CA ALA A 291 -4.67 24.97 17.50
C ALA A 291 -5.74 25.72 18.33
N GLN A 292 -6.98 25.23 18.35
CA GLN A 292 -8.07 25.79 19.18
C GLN A 292 -8.11 25.20 20.60
N ILE A 293 -7.67 23.95 20.79
CA ILE A 293 -7.74 23.22 22.06
C ILE A 293 -6.44 23.37 22.87
N ASP A 294 -5.31 23.36 22.16
CA ASP A 294 -3.97 23.27 22.71
C ASP A 294 -3.63 24.53 23.49
N ARG A 295 -3.21 24.32 24.74
CA ARG A 295 -2.71 25.39 25.59
C ARG A 295 -1.65 24.81 26.52
N ALA A 296 -0.55 25.55 26.69
CA ALA A 296 0.46 25.17 27.67
C ALA A 296 -0.10 25.34 29.10
N PRO A 297 0.33 24.51 30.06
CA PRO A 297 0.07 24.78 31.47
C PRO A 297 0.85 26.03 31.89
N GLU A 298 0.27 26.81 32.81
CA GLU A 298 0.92 27.97 33.42
C GLU A 298 0.80 27.88 34.94
N ASP A 299 1.91 28.07 35.63
CA ASP A 299 1.94 28.03 37.09
C ASP A 299 1.27 29.26 37.70
N ALA A 300 0.70 29.06 38.90
CA ALA A 300 0.22 30.15 39.71
C ALA A 300 1.37 31.07 40.16
N ARG A 301 1.03 32.34 40.36
CA ARG A 301 1.94 33.32 40.97
C ARG A 301 1.45 33.74 42.34
N PHE A 302 2.38 33.97 43.24
CA PHE A 302 2.10 34.23 44.65
C PHE A 302 2.83 35.45 45.18
N ILE A 303 2.35 35.98 46.31
CA ILE A 303 3.10 36.84 47.22
C ILE A 303 3.15 36.13 48.57
N PHE A 304 4.27 36.22 49.27
CA PHE A 304 4.42 35.73 50.62
C PHE A 304 3.85 36.75 51.61
N ASN A 305 2.90 36.31 52.42
CA ASN A 305 2.31 37.12 53.47
C ASN A 305 3.14 36.97 54.74
N ASP A 306 3.97 37.97 55.07
CA ASP A 306 4.88 37.93 56.23
C ASP A 306 4.14 37.79 57.58
N GLU A 307 2.88 38.23 57.69
CA GLU A 307 2.10 38.15 58.92
C GLU A 307 1.55 36.73 59.16
N THR A 308 0.95 36.13 58.13
CA THR A 308 0.32 34.80 58.22
C THR A 308 1.28 33.66 57.89
N ARG A 309 2.42 33.98 57.26
CA ARG A 309 3.38 33.03 56.66
C ARG A 309 2.74 32.10 55.64
N GLN A 310 1.75 32.62 54.90
CA GLN A 310 1.07 31.92 53.81
C GLN A 310 1.35 32.57 52.45
N LEU A 311 0.89 31.93 51.39
CA LEU A 311 0.97 32.43 50.02
C LEU A 311 -0.37 33.03 49.61
N ASP A 312 -0.35 34.28 49.17
CA ASP A 312 -1.49 34.96 48.56
C ASP A 312 -1.41 34.80 47.03
N VAL A 313 -2.41 34.17 46.42
CA VAL A 313 -2.47 33.99 44.96
C VAL A 313 -2.70 35.34 44.28
N ILE A 314 -1.78 35.74 43.40
CA ILE A 314 -1.90 36.96 42.58
C ILE A 314 -2.20 36.67 41.12
N GLN A 315 -1.89 35.45 40.66
CA GLN A 315 -2.30 34.95 39.35
C GLN A 315 -2.66 33.47 39.49
N PRO A 316 -3.90 33.06 39.17
CA PRO A 316 -4.29 31.65 39.20
C PRO A 316 -3.49 30.82 38.20
N SER A 317 -3.33 29.53 38.50
CA SER A 317 -2.72 28.58 37.58
C SER A 317 -3.65 28.28 36.40
N ARG A 318 -3.10 27.80 35.29
CA ARG A 318 -3.86 27.33 34.13
C ARG A 318 -3.46 25.89 33.80
N ILE A 319 -4.48 25.04 33.72
CA ILE A 319 -4.32 23.65 33.28
C ILE A 319 -4.02 23.64 31.78
N GLY A 320 -2.93 22.97 31.42
CA GLY A 320 -2.53 22.71 30.05
C GLY A 320 -3.36 21.60 29.42
N ARG A 321 -3.53 21.67 28.10
CA ARG A 321 -4.23 20.66 27.30
C ARG A 321 -3.53 20.51 25.96
N THR A 322 -3.44 19.30 25.47
CA THR A 322 -2.94 18.99 24.14
C THR A 322 -3.79 17.92 23.49
N LEU A 323 -4.25 18.15 22.27
CA LEU A 323 -4.96 17.16 21.49
C LEU A 323 -3.97 16.06 21.05
N ASN A 324 -4.18 14.84 21.52
CA ASN A 324 -3.50 13.67 20.99
C ASN A 324 -4.13 13.29 19.65
N ILE A 325 -3.55 13.81 18.57
CA ILE A 325 -4.02 13.55 17.20
C ILE A 325 -4.03 12.05 16.90
N THR A 326 -2.95 11.33 17.20
CA THR A 326 -2.85 9.89 16.93
C THR A 326 -3.90 9.10 17.70
N GLY A 327 -4.10 9.41 18.98
CA GLY A 327 -5.13 8.77 19.80
C GLY A 327 -6.55 9.08 19.30
N THR A 328 -6.79 10.31 18.85
CA THR A 328 -8.08 10.71 18.27
C THR A 328 -8.38 9.96 16.97
N ILE A 329 -7.40 9.83 16.06
CA ILE A 329 -7.54 9.04 14.82
C ILE A 329 -7.87 7.57 15.14
N ALA A 330 -7.21 6.98 16.14
CA ALA A 330 -7.49 5.61 16.56
C ALA A 330 -8.94 5.45 17.07
N ARG A 331 -9.40 6.38 17.92
CA ARG A 331 -10.79 6.40 18.41
C ARG A 331 -11.80 6.59 17.27
N MET A 332 -11.51 7.44 16.29
CA MET A 332 -12.36 7.65 15.11
C MET A 332 -12.47 6.38 14.25
N ASN A 333 -11.35 5.70 13.98
CA ASN A 333 -11.34 4.44 13.24
C ASN A 333 -12.08 3.32 14.00
N GLN A 334 -11.97 3.28 15.33
CA GLN A 334 -12.72 2.34 16.16
C GLN A 334 -14.23 2.62 16.10
N ALA A 335 -14.65 3.87 16.24
CA ALA A 335 -16.05 4.26 16.11
C ALA A 335 -16.63 3.90 14.73
N LEU A 336 -15.88 4.19 13.66
CA LEU A 336 -16.20 3.78 12.30
C LEU A 336 -16.35 2.25 12.17
N ALA A 337 -15.45 1.49 12.80
CA ALA A 337 -15.49 0.03 12.86
C ALA A 337 -16.67 -0.54 13.68
N ASN A 338 -17.22 0.24 14.61
CA ASN A 338 -18.40 -0.12 15.39
C ASN A 338 -19.73 0.40 14.79
N GLY A 339 -19.66 1.28 13.79
CA GLY A 339 -20.84 1.98 13.25
C GLY A 339 -21.34 3.11 14.15
N GLU A 340 -20.47 3.61 15.02
CA GLU A 340 -20.68 4.79 15.85
C GLU A 340 -20.34 6.06 15.04
N ASN A 341 -21.08 7.13 15.30
CA ASN A 341 -20.92 8.42 14.63
C ASN A 341 -20.59 9.55 15.61
N ARG A 342 -20.20 9.22 16.85
CA ARG A 342 -19.87 10.19 17.88
C ARG A 342 -18.62 9.76 18.61
N VAL A 343 -17.59 10.61 18.61
CA VAL A 343 -16.25 10.25 19.07
C VAL A 343 -15.73 11.30 20.02
N LYS A 344 -15.25 10.87 21.18
CA LYS A 344 -14.56 11.74 22.13
C LYS A 344 -13.14 12.00 21.64
N LEU A 345 -12.77 13.28 21.55
CA LEU A 345 -11.40 13.69 21.28
C LEU A 345 -10.47 13.18 22.38
N ASP A 346 -9.28 12.73 21.99
CA ASP A 346 -8.26 12.31 22.95
C ASP A 346 -7.44 13.52 23.38
N VAL A 347 -7.79 14.13 24.52
CA VAL A 347 -7.10 15.32 25.03
C VAL A 347 -6.28 14.95 26.24
N VAL A 348 -4.97 15.17 26.14
CA VAL A 348 -4.02 15.00 27.24
C VAL A 348 -4.06 16.28 28.07
N VAL A 349 -4.43 16.14 29.34
CA VAL A 349 -4.45 17.24 30.30
C VAL A 349 -3.12 17.26 31.05
N GLN A 350 -2.44 18.40 31.05
CA GLN A 350 -1.21 18.64 31.79
C GLN A 350 -1.51 19.60 32.94
N GLN A 351 -1.32 19.15 34.17
CA GLN A 351 -1.48 20.02 35.34
C GLN A 351 -0.34 21.04 35.39
N PRO A 352 -0.60 22.26 35.89
CA PRO A 352 0.46 23.17 36.25
C PRO A 352 1.30 22.53 37.35
N ASP A 353 2.57 22.87 37.31
CA ASP A 353 3.58 22.37 38.19
C ASP A 353 3.43 22.95 39.60
N VAL A 354 2.95 24.19 39.67
CA VAL A 354 2.55 24.87 40.89
C VAL A 354 1.09 25.35 40.74
N PRO A 355 0.09 24.60 41.26
CA PRO A 355 -1.30 25.01 41.21
C PRO A 355 -1.58 26.16 42.18
N ASP A 356 -2.63 26.95 41.94
CA ASP A 356 -3.08 28.04 42.82
C ASP A 356 -3.62 27.57 44.19
N THR A 357 -3.84 26.27 44.35
CA THR A 357 -4.14 25.64 45.64
C THR A 357 -2.90 25.28 46.46
N ALA A 358 -1.69 25.49 45.91
CA ALA A 358 -0.45 25.19 46.61
C ALA A 358 -0.25 26.10 47.82
N THR A 359 0.14 25.51 48.95
CA THR A 359 0.38 26.22 50.21
C THR A 359 1.87 26.48 50.45
N ALA A 360 2.17 27.49 51.27
CA ALA A 360 3.53 27.79 51.72
C ALA A 360 4.24 26.54 52.30
N ALA A 361 3.52 25.76 53.10
CA ALA A 361 4.01 24.54 53.73
C ALA A 361 4.34 23.43 52.71
N GLN A 362 3.48 23.21 51.70
CA GLN A 362 3.73 22.21 50.65
C GLN A 362 4.93 22.57 49.78
N LEU A 363 5.09 23.86 49.48
CA LEU A 363 6.21 24.34 48.67
C LEU A 363 7.50 24.50 49.47
N GLY A 364 7.44 24.49 50.80
CA GLY A 364 8.59 24.72 51.67
C GLY A 364 9.06 26.17 51.68
N ILE A 365 8.15 27.12 51.47
CA ILE A 365 8.44 28.56 51.50
C ILE A 365 8.02 29.09 52.87
N THR A 366 8.98 29.49 53.71
CA THR A 366 8.70 29.81 55.13
C THR A 366 9.16 31.19 55.56
N GLN A 367 10.12 31.79 54.85
CA GLN A 367 10.73 33.06 55.22
C GLN A 367 11.49 33.70 54.04
N LEU A 368 11.84 34.98 54.19
CA LEU A 368 12.81 35.65 53.33
C LEU A 368 14.21 35.05 53.56
N VAL A 369 14.86 34.60 52.49
CA VAL A 369 16.22 34.02 52.53
C VAL A 369 17.27 34.95 51.91
N ALA A 370 16.89 35.85 50.99
CA ALA A 370 17.81 36.86 50.45
C ALA A 370 17.07 38.04 49.82
N GLU A 371 17.78 39.18 49.69
CA GLU A 371 17.26 40.38 49.03
C GLU A 371 18.33 41.07 48.16
N GLY A 372 18.06 41.23 46.87
CA GLY A 372 18.89 42.00 45.95
C GLY A 372 18.36 43.42 45.76
N GLN A 373 19.23 44.43 45.73
CA GLN A 373 18.84 45.81 45.47
C GLN A 373 19.76 46.53 44.47
N THR A 374 19.15 47.41 43.66
CA THR A 374 19.84 48.43 42.86
C THR A 374 19.09 49.76 42.88
N PHE A 375 19.76 50.84 42.48
CA PHE A 375 19.20 52.19 42.51
C PHE A 375 19.20 52.81 41.11
N TYR A 376 18.14 53.54 40.77
CA TYR A 376 17.93 54.20 39.49
C TYR A 376 17.36 55.63 39.61
N ALA A 377 17.38 56.21 40.83
CA ALA A 377 16.96 57.59 41.07
C ALA A 377 17.70 58.59 40.16
N GLY A 378 16.96 59.36 39.37
CA GLY A 378 17.49 60.28 38.36
C GLY A 378 17.55 59.71 36.93
N SER A 379 17.01 58.51 36.70
CA SER A 379 16.82 57.96 35.35
C SER A 379 15.79 58.75 34.54
N SER A 380 15.89 58.69 33.21
CA SER A 380 14.83 59.20 32.33
C SER A 380 13.52 58.43 32.54
N LYS A 381 12.40 59.04 32.12
CA LYS A 381 11.08 58.43 32.24
C LYS A 381 11.00 57.09 31.50
N GLU A 382 11.54 57.03 30.29
CA GLU A 382 11.53 55.86 29.41
C GLU A 382 12.30 54.70 30.04
N ARG A 383 13.45 54.99 30.67
CA ARG A 383 14.24 53.98 31.39
C ARG A 383 13.50 53.45 32.62
N MET A 384 12.82 54.32 33.37
CA MET A 384 11.99 53.89 34.51
C MET A 384 10.82 53.02 34.05
N THR A 385 10.15 53.40 32.96
CA THR A 385 9.10 52.58 32.33
C THR A 385 9.61 51.19 31.96
N ASN A 386 10.78 51.09 31.33
CA ASN A 386 11.41 49.80 31.00
C ASN A 386 11.73 48.95 32.23
N ILE A 387 12.27 49.57 33.28
CA ILE A 387 12.58 48.88 34.54
C ILE A 387 11.29 48.34 35.16
N GLY A 388 10.23 49.14 35.22
CA GLY A 388 8.92 48.72 35.74
C GLY A 388 8.33 47.56 34.93
N ALA A 389 8.31 47.69 33.59
CA ALA A 389 7.80 46.68 32.67
C ALA A 389 8.54 45.34 32.81
N ALA A 390 9.88 45.37 32.84
CA ALA A 390 10.69 44.17 33.05
C ALA A 390 10.48 43.59 34.45
N THR A 391 10.47 44.41 35.50
CA THR A 391 10.32 43.96 36.89
C THR A 391 8.99 43.23 37.12
N ALA A 392 7.90 43.75 36.54
CA ALA A 392 6.57 43.15 36.67
C ALA A 392 6.51 41.70 36.14
N ARG A 393 7.36 41.34 35.18
CA ARG A 393 7.44 39.97 34.64
C ARG A 393 7.90 38.94 35.68
N PHE A 394 8.62 39.38 36.72
CA PHE A 394 9.23 38.50 37.71
C PHE A 394 8.46 38.40 39.03
N LEU A 395 7.41 39.21 39.22
CA LEU A 395 6.64 39.17 40.46
C LEU A 395 5.91 37.82 40.59
N GLY A 396 6.16 37.14 41.70
CA GLY A 396 5.46 35.95 42.15
C GLY A 396 5.84 34.65 41.44
N ILE A 397 7.03 34.60 40.83
CA ILE A 397 7.52 33.37 40.20
C ILE A 397 7.96 32.36 41.26
N VAL A 398 7.61 31.09 41.08
CA VAL A 398 8.11 29.98 41.90
C VAL A 398 9.10 29.15 41.08
N ILE A 399 10.28 28.89 41.65
CA ILE A 399 11.34 28.06 41.07
C ILE A 399 11.48 26.78 41.89
N LYS A 400 11.32 25.62 41.26
CA LYS A 400 11.33 24.33 41.95
C LYS A 400 12.71 23.92 42.44
N PRO A 401 12.80 22.98 43.40
CA PRO A 401 14.02 22.24 43.68
C PRO A 401 14.63 21.66 42.40
N GLY A 402 15.90 21.94 42.15
CA GLY A 402 16.66 21.53 40.97
C GLY A 402 16.37 22.31 39.69
N GLU A 403 15.42 23.25 39.67
CA GLU A 403 15.11 24.03 38.47
C GLU A 403 16.15 25.15 38.26
N THR A 404 16.54 25.35 36.99
CA THR A 404 17.37 26.49 36.59
C THR A 404 16.46 27.68 36.25
N PHE A 405 16.61 28.76 37.03
CA PHE A 405 16.08 30.06 36.65
C PHE A 405 16.84 30.59 35.43
N SER A 406 16.11 31.14 34.46
CA SER A 406 16.64 31.88 33.31
C SER A 406 15.96 33.23 33.25
N PHE A 407 16.74 34.32 33.26
CA PHE A 407 16.18 35.66 33.22
C PHE A 407 15.39 35.89 31.92
N ASN A 408 15.95 35.51 30.78
CA ASN A 408 15.31 35.68 29.48
C ASN A 408 14.03 34.83 29.32
N LYS A 409 13.95 33.64 29.93
CA LYS A 409 12.73 32.80 29.95
C LYS A 409 11.52 33.57 30.48
N TYR A 410 11.70 34.32 31.56
CA TYR A 410 10.61 35.04 32.21
C TYR A 410 10.43 36.48 31.72
N LEU A 411 11.51 37.14 31.25
CA LEU A 411 11.42 38.47 30.67
C LEU A 411 10.48 38.50 29.46
N GLY A 412 10.59 37.50 28.59
CA GLY A 412 9.85 37.46 27.33
C GLY A 412 10.34 38.49 26.31
N ASP A 413 9.45 38.88 25.40
CA ASP A 413 9.75 39.85 24.34
C ASP A 413 9.88 41.29 24.88
N VAL A 414 10.89 42.01 24.40
CA VAL A 414 11.22 43.40 24.79
C VAL A 414 10.99 44.30 23.58
N SER A 415 9.76 44.78 23.43
CA SER A 415 9.32 45.60 22.32
C SER A 415 8.40 46.73 22.81
N LEU A 416 8.12 47.69 21.93
CA LEU A 416 7.17 48.77 22.25
C LEU A 416 5.78 48.20 22.58
N ASP A 417 5.37 47.14 21.89
CA ASP A 417 4.07 46.48 22.06
C ASP A 417 3.97 45.72 23.39
N THR A 418 5.09 45.29 23.96
CA THR A 418 5.13 44.60 25.27
C THR A 418 5.34 45.54 26.46
N GLY A 419 5.21 46.86 26.24
CA GLY A 419 5.22 47.89 27.28
C GLY A 419 6.57 48.55 27.51
N PHE A 420 7.55 48.33 26.63
CA PHE A 420 8.86 48.97 26.69
C PHE A 420 8.90 50.26 25.86
N ALA A 421 9.92 51.06 26.08
CA ALA A 421 10.20 52.32 25.41
C ALA A 421 11.67 52.37 24.97
N GLU A 422 11.97 53.24 24.01
CA GLU A 422 13.35 53.54 23.62
C GLU A 422 14.07 54.30 24.72
N ALA A 423 15.25 53.80 25.10
CA ALA A 423 16.14 54.43 26.06
C ALA A 423 17.60 54.08 25.70
N LEU A 424 18.57 54.59 26.47
CA LEU A 424 19.96 54.24 26.25
C LEU A 424 20.22 52.76 26.64
N ILE A 425 20.81 52.02 25.71
CA ILE A 425 21.25 50.63 25.87
C ILE A 425 22.77 50.53 25.63
N ILE A 426 23.37 49.45 26.12
CA ILE A 426 24.77 49.12 25.82
C ILE A 426 24.75 47.98 24.79
N PHE A 427 25.23 48.27 23.58
CA PHE A 427 25.29 47.29 22.50
C PHE A 427 26.67 47.31 21.85
N ASN A 428 27.29 46.13 21.73
CA ASN A 428 28.63 45.95 21.16
C ASN A 428 29.67 46.93 21.73
N GLY A 429 29.66 47.12 23.06
CA GLY A 429 30.59 48.00 23.76
C GLY A 429 30.34 49.50 23.61
N ARG A 430 29.20 49.94 23.06
CA ARG A 430 28.84 51.35 22.89
C ARG A 430 27.47 51.67 23.49
N THR A 431 27.27 52.94 23.89
CA THR A 431 25.97 53.44 24.32
C THR A 431 25.19 53.94 23.11
N VAL A 432 24.02 53.33 22.84
CA VAL A 432 23.15 53.70 21.72
C VAL A 432 21.70 53.76 22.18
N GLN A 433 20.81 54.41 21.40
CA GLN A 433 19.37 54.38 21.66
C GLN A 433 18.78 53.05 21.17
N GLY A 434 17.95 52.42 22.00
CA GLY A 434 17.26 51.17 21.65
C GLY A 434 16.16 50.83 22.65
N VAL A 435 15.32 49.86 22.32
CA VAL A 435 14.20 49.45 23.19
C VAL A 435 14.72 48.67 24.40
N GLY A 436 14.16 48.92 25.59
CA GLY A 436 14.50 48.16 26.79
C GLY A 436 15.71 48.65 27.58
N GLY A 437 16.20 49.88 27.33
CA GLY A 437 17.22 50.50 28.17
C GLY A 437 16.79 50.51 29.64
N GLY A 438 17.56 49.81 30.49
CA GLY A 438 17.23 49.57 31.91
C GLY A 438 17.09 48.08 32.28
N VAL A 439 16.83 47.18 31.32
CA VAL A 439 16.63 45.74 31.57
C VAL A 439 17.84 45.08 32.25
N CYS A 440 19.07 45.42 31.87
CA CYS A 440 20.26 44.87 32.53
C CYS A 440 20.36 45.23 34.02
N GLN A 441 19.74 46.34 34.46
CA GLN A 441 19.64 46.66 35.89
C GLN A 441 18.74 45.67 36.62
N VAL A 442 17.66 45.21 35.98
CA VAL A 442 16.77 44.20 36.53
C VAL A 442 17.51 42.88 36.68
N SER A 443 18.21 42.42 35.65
CA SER A 443 19.05 41.21 35.72
C SER A 443 20.13 41.31 36.79
N THR A 444 20.83 42.45 36.87
CA THR A 444 21.81 42.72 37.93
C THR A 444 21.19 42.62 39.33
N THR A 445 19.94 43.06 39.51
CA THR A 445 19.27 43.00 40.82
C THR A 445 18.88 41.56 41.18
N VAL A 446 18.38 40.77 40.22
CA VAL A 446 18.12 39.33 40.43
C VAL A 446 19.41 38.59 40.75
N PHE A 447 20.48 38.86 40.01
CA PHE A 447 21.80 38.30 40.27
C PHE A 447 22.27 38.57 41.69
N ARG A 448 22.07 39.80 42.21
CA ARG A 448 22.41 40.13 43.60
C ARG A 448 21.60 39.33 44.60
N ALA A 449 20.31 39.15 44.37
CA ALA A 449 19.46 38.32 45.24
C ALA A 449 19.95 36.86 45.23
N ALA A 450 20.20 36.29 44.05
CA ALA A 450 20.70 34.92 43.90
C ALA A 450 22.10 34.72 44.49
N PHE A 451 22.99 35.69 44.29
CA PHE A 451 24.34 35.68 44.86
C PHE A 451 24.30 35.77 46.38
N GLN A 452 23.47 36.65 46.96
CA GLN A 452 23.31 36.75 48.42
C GLN A 452 22.63 35.52 49.02
N ALA A 453 21.72 34.89 48.28
CA ALA A 453 21.14 33.61 48.64
C ALA A 453 22.14 32.44 48.52
N GLY A 454 23.32 32.65 47.94
CA GLY A 454 24.31 31.59 47.73
C GLY A 454 23.87 30.52 46.74
N PHE A 455 23.00 30.85 45.78
CA PHE A 455 22.64 29.92 44.71
C PHE A 455 23.79 29.76 43.71
N PRO A 456 24.06 28.55 43.18
CA PRO A 456 25.05 28.37 42.14
C PRO A 456 24.66 29.13 40.86
N ILE A 457 25.53 30.03 40.45
CA ILE A 457 25.35 30.83 39.23
C ILE A 457 25.84 30.02 38.03
N ILE A 458 24.93 29.71 37.12
CA ILE A 458 25.16 28.87 35.95
C ILE A 458 25.63 29.70 34.76
N GLU A 459 25.05 30.89 34.59
CA GLU A 459 25.41 31.81 33.52
C GLU A 459 25.38 33.24 34.04
N ARG A 460 26.46 33.98 33.85
CA ARG A 460 26.56 35.40 34.18
C ARG A 460 27.57 36.06 33.26
N TRP A 461 27.16 37.15 32.66
CA TRP A 461 28.01 38.01 31.83
C TRP A 461 28.18 39.37 32.51
N PRO A 462 29.40 39.91 32.60
CA PRO A 462 29.60 41.29 33.03
C PRO A 462 29.27 42.27 31.89
N HIS A 463 29.02 43.53 32.22
CA HIS A 463 28.96 44.58 31.20
C HIS A 463 30.35 44.82 30.58
N ALA A 464 30.38 45.35 29.35
CA ALA A 464 31.61 45.67 28.63
C ALA A 464 32.49 46.72 29.34
N TYR A 465 31.91 47.53 30.21
CA TYR A 465 32.59 48.52 31.04
C TYR A 465 31.80 48.76 32.33
N ARG A 466 32.46 49.37 33.32
CA ARG A 466 31.88 49.68 34.62
C ARG A 466 30.75 50.70 34.49
N VAL A 467 29.58 50.34 34.99
CA VAL A 467 28.40 51.23 35.04
C VAL A 467 28.22 51.71 36.47
N SER A 468 28.49 52.99 36.71
CA SER A 468 28.50 53.60 38.06
C SER A 468 27.17 53.45 38.81
N TRP A 469 26.05 53.33 38.11
CA TRP A 469 24.74 53.06 38.68
C TRP A 469 24.68 51.75 39.47
N TYR A 470 25.39 50.72 39.03
CA TYR A 470 25.36 49.40 39.68
C TYR A 470 26.26 49.37 40.91
N GLU A 471 27.32 50.16 40.95
CA GLU A 471 28.30 50.11 42.04
C GLU A 471 27.82 50.80 43.33
N ARG A 472 26.75 51.59 43.24
CA ARG A 472 26.14 52.29 44.38
C ARG A 472 25.77 51.29 45.48
N GLY A 473 26.51 51.32 46.59
CA GLY A 473 26.29 50.48 47.78
C GLY A 473 26.96 49.10 47.77
N PHE A 474 27.56 48.66 46.64
CA PHE A 474 28.08 47.30 46.49
C PHE A 474 29.51 47.21 45.92
N GLY A 475 30.03 48.30 45.35
CA GLY A 475 31.31 48.30 44.65
C GLY A 475 31.25 47.61 43.27
N PRO A 476 32.39 47.53 42.55
CA PRO A 476 32.47 46.88 41.24
C PRO A 476 32.33 45.36 41.33
N GLY A 477 31.96 44.73 40.21
CA GLY A 477 32.03 43.27 40.04
C GLY A 477 30.76 42.50 40.40
N LEU A 478 29.71 43.17 40.89
CA LEU A 478 28.41 42.56 41.19
C LEU A 478 27.31 42.99 40.22
N ASP A 479 27.55 42.80 38.92
CA ASP A 479 26.63 43.09 37.81
C ASP A 479 26.38 41.85 36.93
N ALA A 480 25.21 41.81 36.31
CA ALA A 480 24.86 40.80 35.31
C ALA A 480 24.15 41.50 34.14
N THR A 481 24.73 41.41 32.94
CA THR A 481 24.12 41.92 31.71
C THR A 481 23.29 40.83 31.04
N VAL A 482 22.30 41.25 30.27
CA VAL A 482 21.44 40.37 29.45
C VAL A 482 21.18 41.01 28.10
N PHE A 483 20.99 40.17 27.08
CA PHE A 483 20.60 40.56 25.73
C PHE A 483 19.86 39.39 25.10
N SER A 484 18.53 39.42 25.17
CA SER A 484 17.68 38.31 24.73
C SER A 484 17.78 38.09 23.21
N PRO A 485 17.85 36.83 22.72
CA PRO A 485 17.95 35.58 23.48
C PRO A 485 19.39 35.12 23.77
N TYR A 486 20.42 35.86 23.32
CA TYR A 486 21.80 35.39 23.22
C TYR A 486 22.64 35.46 24.51
N VAL A 487 22.36 36.43 25.38
CA VAL A 487 23.08 36.66 26.64
C VAL A 487 22.07 36.59 27.78
N ASP A 488 22.24 35.65 28.70
CA ASP A 488 21.28 35.40 29.78
C ASP A 488 21.95 35.44 31.17
N PHE A 489 21.11 35.54 32.19
CA PHE A 489 21.50 35.30 33.58
C PHE A 489 20.76 34.07 34.09
N LYS A 490 21.51 33.07 34.57
CA LYS A 490 20.97 31.80 35.08
C LYS A 490 21.56 31.41 36.41
N PHE A 491 20.71 30.89 37.30
CA PHE A 491 21.12 30.21 38.53
C PHE A 491 20.24 28.99 38.75
N ILE A 492 20.73 28.01 39.49
CA ILE A 492 19.95 26.81 39.84
C ILE A 492 19.47 26.92 41.29
N ASN A 493 18.20 26.58 41.53
CA ASN A 493 17.73 26.32 42.88
C ASN A 493 18.20 24.93 43.30
N ASP A 494 19.37 24.85 43.95
CA ASP A 494 19.95 23.60 44.43
C ASP A 494 19.42 23.15 45.81
N THR A 495 18.43 23.86 46.37
CA THR A 495 17.82 23.54 47.66
C THR A 495 16.70 22.49 47.50
N PRO A 496 16.32 21.77 48.58
CA PRO A 496 15.17 20.85 48.54
C PRO A 496 13.82 21.58 48.61
N TYR A 497 13.80 22.92 48.63
CA TYR A 497 12.61 23.74 48.82
C TYR A 497 12.34 24.60 47.58
N HIS A 498 11.08 24.99 47.36
CA HIS A 498 10.77 25.94 46.29
C HIS A 498 11.27 27.33 46.68
N LEU A 499 11.60 28.12 45.67
CA LEU A 499 12.01 29.50 45.79
C LEU A 499 10.94 30.40 45.18
N LEU A 500 10.31 31.23 45.99
CA LEU A 500 9.44 32.30 45.52
C LEU A 500 10.26 33.58 45.28
N ILE A 501 10.06 34.18 44.12
CA ILE A 501 10.70 35.42 43.70
C ILE A 501 9.63 36.52 43.67
N GLU A 502 9.86 37.57 44.45
CA GLU A 502 9.11 38.81 44.38
C GLU A 502 9.98 39.95 43.87
N ALA A 503 9.40 40.84 43.07
CA ALA A 503 10.11 41.88 42.37
C ALA A 503 9.35 43.20 42.44
N TYR A 504 10.01 44.26 42.91
CA TYR A 504 9.40 45.56 43.16
C TYR A 504 10.25 46.71 42.63
N ALA A 505 9.67 47.50 41.72
CA ALA A 505 10.21 48.78 41.27
C ALA A 505 9.50 49.92 42.00
N ASN A 506 10.26 50.75 42.72
CA ASN A 506 9.74 51.93 43.40
C ASN A 506 10.37 53.19 42.78
N ASP A 507 9.62 53.81 41.87
CA ASP A 507 10.10 54.97 41.12
C ASP A 507 10.30 56.21 42.00
N ALA A 508 9.47 56.40 43.03
CA ALA A 508 9.59 57.51 43.96
C ALA A 508 10.90 57.44 44.78
N ALA A 509 11.30 56.23 45.18
CA ALA A 509 12.57 55.97 45.84
C ALA A 509 13.73 55.74 44.86
N GLY A 510 13.43 55.58 43.56
CA GLY A 510 14.38 55.14 42.54
C GLY A 510 15.11 53.85 42.94
N ARG A 511 14.37 52.86 43.44
CA ARG A 511 14.93 51.60 43.97
C ARG A 511 14.24 50.39 43.37
N LEU A 512 15.05 49.42 42.93
CA LEU A 512 14.61 48.11 42.46
C LEU A 512 15.01 47.06 43.49
N THR A 513 14.08 46.20 43.88
CA THR A 513 14.28 45.16 44.89
C THR A 513 13.78 43.81 44.38
N PHE A 514 14.58 42.77 44.57
CA PHE A 514 14.19 41.37 44.41
C PHE A 514 14.28 40.66 45.76
N ARG A 515 13.21 39.98 46.17
CA ARG A 515 13.13 39.21 47.41
C ARG A 515 12.93 37.75 47.11
N PHE A 516 13.75 36.93 47.75
CA PHE A 516 13.76 35.49 47.60
C PHE A 516 13.22 34.87 48.88
N TYR A 517 12.08 34.19 48.79
CA TYR A 517 11.44 33.50 49.91
C TYR A 517 11.58 31.99 49.73
N SER A 518 12.02 31.29 50.77
CA SER A 518 12.19 29.83 50.78
C SER A 518 12.31 29.33 52.22
N THR A 519 12.94 28.18 52.43
CA THR A 519 13.40 27.71 53.75
C THR A 519 14.92 27.73 53.77
N SER A 520 15.51 28.25 54.86
CA SER A 520 16.96 28.28 55.02
C SER A 520 17.51 26.86 55.15
N ASP A 521 18.58 26.56 54.40
CA ASP A 521 19.38 25.34 54.53
C ASP A 521 20.67 25.56 55.33
N GLY A 522 20.82 26.74 55.94
CA GLY A 522 21.97 27.11 56.78
C GLY A 522 23.18 27.64 56.01
N ARG A 523 23.09 27.86 54.69
CA ARG A 523 24.19 28.47 53.93
C ARG A 523 24.42 29.94 54.34
N GLU A 524 25.69 30.35 54.31
CA GLU A 524 26.11 31.73 54.56
C GLU A 524 27.00 32.24 53.41
N VAL A 525 26.78 33.48 53.00
CA VAL A 525 27.57 34.14 51.96
C VAL A 525 28.42 35.24 52.58
N THR A 526 29.73 35.17 52.38
CA THR A 526 30.69 36.22 52.77
C THR A 526 31.35 36.82 51.54
N ILE A 527 31.46 38.16 51.51
CA ILE A 527 31.97 38.90 50.36
C ILE A 527 33.25 39.62 50.79
N SER A 528 34.39 39.31 50.14
CA SER A 528 35.62 40.07 50.35
C SER A 528 35.59 41.42 49.62
N GLN A 529 36.54 42.30 49.93
CA GLN A 529 36.76 43.50 49.12
C GLN A 529 37.13 43.10 47.67
N PRO A 530 36.68 43.87 46.66
CA PRO A 530 37.01 43.60 45.28
C PRO A 530 38.50 43.87 45.02
N ILE A 531 39.14 43.00 44.25
CA ILE A 531 40.50 43.20 43.74
C ILE A 531 40.37 43.92 42.39
N ILE A 532 40.97 45.11 42.27
CA ILE A 532 40.90 45.94 41.06
C ILE A 532 42.27 45.96 40.40
N GLU A 533 42.35 45.39 39.20
CA GLU A 533 43.57 45.30 38.39
C GLU A 533 43.26 45.65 36.93
N ASN A 534 44.29 45.93 36.13
CA ASN A 534 44.19 46.12 34.66
C ASN A 534 43.15 47.16 34.20
N VAL A 535 43.07 48.30 34.89
CA VAL A 535 42.10 49.36 34.57
C VAL A 535 42.41 49.99 33.21
N VAL A 536 41.47 49.87 32.27
CA VAL A 536 41.51 50.48 30.94
C VAL A 536 40.38 51.51 30.76
N PRO A 537 40.58 52.61 30.00
CA PRO A 537 39.50 53.53 29.65
C PRO A 537 38.38 52.84 28.88
N HIS A 538 37.13 53.27 29.11
CA HIS A 538 35.98 52.77 28.35
C HIS A 538 35.97 53.35 26.93
N PRO A 539 35.42 52.62 25.93
CA PRO A 539 35.16 53.16 24.60
C PRO A 539 34.20 54.36 24.65
N PRO A 540 34.31 55.30 23.67
CA PRO A 540 33.46 56.49 23.61
C PRO A 540 31.97 56.20 23.40
#